data_AF-A0A838DTM3-F1
#
_entry.id   AF-A0A838DTM3-F1
#
_cell.length_a   1.000
_cell.length_b   1.000
_cell.length_c   1.000
_cell.angle_alpha   90.00
_cell.angle_beta   90.00
_cell.angle_gamma   90.00
#
_symmetry.space_group_name_H-M   'P 1'
#
loop_
_entity.id
_entity.type
_entity.pdbx_description
1 polymer ?
#
loop_
_entity_poly.entity_id
_entity_poly.type
_entity_poly.pdbx_seq_one_letter_code
_entity_poly.pdbx_strand_id
1 'polypeptide(L)'
;MEESTATKRHRNTVSASRRCHECREEALGRCPDCHRGFCQEHFPKQQHSPCAEKQMRLAQLQVCYVCGTPVYPDQWSISRTSHFIDQFRCKGCNRHICDELHTKRKLDDVFIVREGLRGHRYQNTTRYCDLCSPVYRIGGIKGVARWVVAIGTVAVTAFFYLHH
;
A
#
# COMPACT_ATOMS: atom_id res chain seq x y z
N MET A 1 4.87 18.34 -22.12
CA MET A 1 4.13 17.11 -21.77
C MET A 1 3.79 17.22 -20.28
N GLU A 2 2.61 17.75 -19.97
CA GLU A 2 2.19 17.95 -18.57
C GLU A 2 1.91 16.60 -17.91
N GLU A 3 2.74 16.24 -16.93
CA GLU A 3 2.43 15.12 -16.04
C GLU A 3 1.11 15.45 -15.30
N SER A 4 0.08 14.64 -15.57
CA SER A 4 -1.21 14.76 -14.88
C SER A 4 -0.99 14.78 -13.35
N THR A 5 -1.76 15.60 -12.65
CA THR A 5 -1.74 15.71 -11.18
C THR A 5 -1.96 14.36 -10.47
N ALA A 6 -2.58 13.38 -11.15
CA ALA A 6 -2.70 12.00 -10.71
C ALA A 6 -1.34 11.28 -10.61
N THR A 7 -0.46 11.47 -11.60
CA THR A 7 0.89 10.87 -11.64
C THR A 7 1.79 11.44 -10.54
N LYS A 8 1.69 12.75 -10.26
CA LYS A 8 2.41 13.43 -9.17
C LYS A 8 1.96 12.98 -7.77
N ARG A 9 0.65 12.79 -7.55
CA ARG A 9 0.15 12.30 -6.25
C ARG A 9 0.58 10.86 -5.96
N HIS A 10 0.72 10.01 -6.98
CA HIS A 10 1.15 8.62 -6.78
C HIS A 10 2.65 8.51 -6.47
N ARG A 11 3.48 9.38 -7.09
CA ARG A 11 4.93 9.49 -6.86
C ARG A 11 5.29 9.87 -5.41
N ASN A 12 4.48 10.71 -4.76
CA ASN A 12 4.76 11.22 -3.42
C ASN A 12 4.39 10.28 -2.26
N THR A 13 3.76 9.13 -2.54
CA THR A 13 3.37 8.18 -1.48
C THR A 13 4.47 7.20 -1.09
N VAL A 14 5.56 7.09 -1.84
CA VAL A 14 6.69 6.22 -1.53
C VAL A 14 8.00 6.98 -1.76
N SER A 15 8.41 7.81 -0.81
CA SER A 15 9.82 8.19 -0.73
C SER A 15 10.58 6.97 -0.23
N ALA A 16 11.28 6.29 -1.12
CA ALA A 16 12.13 5.16 -0.75
C ALA A 16 13.27 5.67 0.14
N SER A 17 13.28 5.28 1.41
CA SER A 17 14.55 5.32 2.14
C SER A 17 15.44 4.23 1.55
N ARG A 18 16.71 4.54 1.25
CA ARG A 18 17.63 3.55 0.67
C ARG A 18 17.77 2.31 1.55
N ARG A 19 17.71 2.50 2.87
CA ARG A 19 17.90 1.46 3.87
C ARG A 19 16.61 1.08 4.53
N CYS A 20 16.40 -0.22 4.66
CA CYS A 20 15.36 -0.81 5.47
C CYS A 20 15.52 -0.35 6.93
N HIS A 21 14.43 0.06 7.57
CA HIS A 21 14.49 0.53 8.96
C HIS A 21 14.73 -0.64 9.94
N GLU A 22 14.44 -1.87 9.53
CA GLU A 22 14.60 -3.07 10.34
C GLU A 22 16.04 -3.62 10.30
N CYS A 23 16.54 -3.96 9.11
CA CYS A 23 17.86 -4.59 8.94
C CYS A 23 18.98 -3.59 8.59
N ARG A 24 18.65 -2.32 8.30
CA ARG A 24 19.57 -1.29 7.78
C ARG A 24 20.23 -1.62 6.44
N GLU A 25 19.87 -2.73 5.82
CA GLU A 25 20.35 -3.11 4.49
C GLU A 25 19.71 -2.24 3.41
N GLU A 26 20.46 -2.04 2.32
CA GLU A 26 19.98 -1.29 1.18
C GLU A 26 19.01 -2.15 0.36
N ALA A 27 17.91 -1.54 -0.09
CA ALA A 27 16.98 -2.19 -1.00
C ALA A 27 17.64 -2.39 -2.37
N LEU A 28 18.38 -3.48 -2.54
CA LEU A 28 18.99 -3.85 -3.80
C LEU A 28 17.87 -4.20 -4.79
N GLY A 29 17.70 -3.39 -5.85
CA GLY A 29 16.70 -3.59 -6.91
C GLY A 29 16.85 -4.89 -7.71
N ARG A 30 17.75 -5.78 -7.28
CA ARG A 30 18.08 -7.08 -7.85
C ARG A 30 18.44 -8.00 -6.70
N CYS A 31 17.98 -9.25 -6.77
CA CYS A 31 18.44 -10.28 -5.86
C CYS A 31 19.93 -10.56 -6.08
N PRO A 32 20.73 -10.71 -5.01
CA PRO A 32 22.15 -11.00 -5.11
C PRO A 32 22.42 -12.38 -5.73
N ASP A 33 21.51 -13.34 -5.54
CA ASP A 33 21.70 -14.73 -5.98
C ASP A 33 21.32 -14.96 -7.44
N CYS A 34 20.17 -14.45 -7.89
CA CYS A 34 19.69 -14.72 -9.26
C CYS A 34 19.78 -13.52 -10.20
N HIS A 35 20.14 -12.33 -9.70
CA HIS A 35 20.19 -11.06 -10.43
C HIS A 35 18.89 -10.64 -11.16
N ARG A 36 17.80 -11.40 -11.01
CA ARG A 36 16.47 -11.11 -11.55
C ARG A 36 15.67 -10.27 -10.55
N GLY A 37 14.65 -9.58 -11.08
CA GLY A 37 13.90 -8.53 -10.37
C GLY A 37 12.67 -9.00 -9.57
N PHE A 38 12.46 -10.31 -9.40
CA PHE A 38 11.33 -10.87 -8.65
C PHE A 38 11.77 -12.13 -7.90
N CYS A 39 11.83 -12.06 -6.57
CA CYS A 39 12.41 -13.11 -5.75
C CYS A 39 11.58 -13.52 -4.54
N GLN A 40 10.26 -13.39 -4.56
CA GLN A 40 9.45 -14.10 -3.55
C GLN A 40 9.70 -15.62 -3.59
N GLU A 41 9.96 -16.16 -4.78
CA GLU A 41 10.25 -17.58 -4.99
C GLU A 41 11.69 -17.98 -4.61
N HIS A 42 12.67 -17.09 -4.83
CA HIS A 42 14.09 -17.39 -4.58
C HIS A 42 14.57 -17.00 -3.18
N PHE A 43 13.94 -16.01 -2.56
CA PHE A 43 14.30 -15.50 -1.25
C PHE A 43 13.05 -15.46 -0.36
N PRO A 44 12.68 -16.62 0.21
CA PRO A 44 11.46 -16.73 0.98
C PRO A 44 11.55 -15.80 2.19
N LYS A 45 10.46 -15.05 2.41
CA LYS A 45 10.36 -14.02 3.43
C LYS A 45 10.84 -14.48 4.81
N GLN A 46 10.58 -15.72 5.18
CA GLN A 46 10.93 -16.28 6.50
C GLN A 46 12.45 -16.34 6.74
N GLN A 47 13.26 -16.30 5.69
CA GLN A 47 14.73 -16.38 5.78
C GLN A 47 15.40 -15.00 5.92
N HIS A 48 14.62 -13.90 5.97
CA HIS A 48 15.15 -12.53 6.07
C HIS A 48 14.99 -11.93 7.47
N SER A 49 15.87 -12.29 8.41
CA SER A 49 15.92 -11.65 9.74
C SER A 49 16.70 -10.33 9.69
N PRO A 50 16.37 -9.33 10.55
CA PRO A 50 15.29 -9.28 11.55
C PRO A 50 13.90 -8.89 10.99
N CYS A 51 13.79 -8.59 9.70
CA CYS A 51 12.56 -8.05 9.11
C CYS A 51 11.38 -9.03 9.19
N ALA A 52 11.64 -10.30 8.87
CA ALA A 52 10.66 -11.39 8.89
C ALA A 52 10.09 -11.62 10.28
N GLU A 53 10.96 -11.70 11.30
CA GLU A 53 10.56 -11.92 12.69
C GLU A 53 9.64 -10.80 13.20
N LYS A 54 9.99 -9.55 12.90
CA LYS A 54 9.19 -8.39 13.30
C LYS A 54 7.82 -8.40 12.61
N GLN A 55 7.75 -8.84 11.36
CA GLN A 55 6.47 -8.99 10.65
C GLN A 55 5.64 -10.16 11.15
N MET A 56 6.26 -11.28 11.49
CA MET A 56 5.58 -12.42 12.12
C MET A 56 4.95 -12.00 13.45
N ARG A 57 5.70 -11.25 14.29
CA ARG A 57 5.17 -10.69 15.54
C ARG A 57 4.01 -9.74 15.30
N LEU A 58 4.08 -8.86 14.29
CA LEU A 58 2.97 -7.96 13.96
C LEU A 58 1.75 -8.72 13.44
N ALA A 59 1.94 -9.77 12.65
CA ALA A 59 0.85 -10.54 12.07
C ALA A 59 0.04 -11.32 13.12
N GLN A 60 0.65 -11.68 14.26
CA GLN A 60 -0.08 -12.23 15.40
C GLN A 60 -1.16 -11.27 15.92
N LEU A 61 -1.00 -9.96 15.71
CA LEU A 61 -1.94 -8.92 16.12
C LEU A 61 -2.88 -8.48 14.99
N GLN A 62 -2.64 -8.93 13.76
CA GLN A 62 -3.38 -8.48 12.58
C GLN A 62 -4.35 -9.58 12.16
N VAL A 63 -5.63 -9.34 12.42
CA VAL A 63 -6.71 -10.27 12.07
C VAL A 63 -7.64 -9.67 11.03
N CYS A 64 -8.18 -10.51 10.15
CA CYS A 64 -9.19 -10.09 9.20
C CYS A 64 -10.42 -9.60 9.97
N TYR A 65 -10.89 -8.40 9.67
CA TYR A 65 -12.04 -7.83 10.40
C TYR A 65 -13.35 -8.58 10.16
N VAL A 66 -13.40 -9.46 9.17
CA VAL A 66 -14.61 -10.22 8.79
C VAL A 66 -14.62 -11.62 9.43
N CYS A 67 -13.56 -12.42 9.23
CA CYS A 67 -13.49 -13.80 9.74
C CYS A 67 -12.56 -14.01 10.93
N GLY A 68 -11.84 -12.98 11.38
CA GLY A 68 -10.92 -13.09 12.52
C GLY A 68 -9.65 -13.91 12.24
N THR A 69 -9.46 -14.45 11.04
CA THR A 69 -8.24 -15.20 10.70
C THR A 69 -7.02 -14.28 10.74
N PRO A 70 -5.86 -14.75 11.24
CA PRO A 70 -4.62 -14.01 11.16
C PRO A 70 -4.30 -13.65 9.71
N VAL A 71 -3.79 -12.43 9.52
CA VAL A 71 -3.44 -11.88 8.23
C VAL A 71 -1.96 -11.56 8.24
N TYR A 72 -1.24 -12.10 7.26
CA TYR A 72 0.20 -11.91 7.13
C TYR A 72 0.47 -10.95 5.97
N PRO A 73 0.88 -9.69 6.22
CA PRO A 73 1.28 -8.77 5.16
C PRO A 73 2.38 -9.40 4.32
N ASP A 74 2.19 -9.46 3.02
CA ASP A 74 3.20 -9.99 2.11
C ASP A 74 4.11 -8.85 1.64
N GLN A 75 5.18 -8.63 2.42
CA GLN A 75 6.21 -7.61 2.17
C GLN A 75 7.47 -8.05 2.91
N TRP A 76 8.66 -7.76 2.39
CA TRP A 76 9.93 -8.18 3.03
C TRP A 76 10.33 -7.33 4.24
N SER A 77 9.94 -6.06 4.27
CA SER A 77 10.22 -5.13 5.37
C SER A 77 8.94 -4.44 5.80
N ILE A 78 8.85 -3.98 7.05
CA ILE A 78 7.69 -3.18 7.51
C ILE A 78 7.81 -1.75 6.97
N SER A 79 9.05 -1.29 6.81
CA SER A 79 9.37 -0.06 6.10
C SER A 79 9.05 -0.16 4.60
N ARG A 80 8.80 0.99 3.96
CA ARG A 80 8.46 1.13 2.52
C ARG A 80 9.64 0.90 1.58
N THR A 81 10.70 0.26 2.05
CA THR A 81 11.92 -0.02 1.30
C THR A 81 11.84 -1.33 0.52
N SER A 82 10.81 -2.15 0.72
CA SER A 82 10.66 -3.42 0.02
C SER A 82 10.22 -3.23 -1.43
N HIS A 83 10.79 -4.00 -2.35
CA HIS A 83 10.36 -4.04 -3.75
C HIS A 83 8.99 -4.67 -3.96
N PHE A 84 8.46 -5.35 -2.95
CA PHE A 84 7.10 -5.87 -2.92
C PHE A 84 6.41 -5.39 -1.65
N ILE A 85 5.26 -4.73 -1.80
CA ILE A 85 4.48 -4.12 -0.73
C ILE A 85 3.03 -4.61 -0.84
N ASP A 86 2.63 -5.54 0.03
CA ASP A 86 1.23 -5.90 0.26
C ASP A 86 0.92 -5.89 1.76
N GLN A 87 0.17 -4.89 2.19
CA GLN A 87 -0.16 -4.70 3.61
C GLN A 87 -1.33 -5.57 4.08
N PHE A 88 -2.03 -6.26 3.17
CA PHE A 88 -3.30 -6.95 3.45
C PHE A 88 -4.34 -6.07 4.16
N ARG A 89 -4.32 -4.77 3.84
CA ARG A 89 -5.28 -3.78 4.33
C ARG A 89 -6.13 -3.27 3.20
N CYS A 90 -7.42 -3.10 3.48
CA CYS A 90 -8.30 -2.42 2.54
C CYS A 90 -7.88 -0.96 2.41
N LYS A 91 -7.54 -0.48 1.21
CA LYS A 91 -7.20 0.92 0.95
C LYS A 91 -8.36 1.88 1.26
N GLY A 92 -9.60 1.40 1.14
CA GLY A 92 -10.81 2.19 1.35
C GLY A 92 -11.22 2.40 2.82
N CYS A 93 -10.99 1.44 3.71
CA CYS A 93 -11.37 1.52 5.13
C CYS A 93 -10.21 1.30 6.12
N ASN A 94 -9.04 0.89 5.63
CA ASN A 94 -7.81 0.60 6.39
C ASN A 94 -7.92 -0.55 7.41
N ARG A 95 -8.93 -1.42 7.26
CA ARG A 95 -9.07 -2.65 8.04
C ARG A 95 -8.30 -3.79 7.35
N HIS A 96 -7.76 -4.72 8.13
CA HIS A 96 -7.07 -5.90 7.60
C HIS A 96 -8.08 -6.89 7.00
N ILE A 97 -7.77 -7.44 5.82
CA ILE A 97 -8.61 -8.40 5.10
C ILE A 97 -7.77 -9.56 4.60
N CYS A 98 -8.28 -10.78 4.72
CA CYS A 98 -7.64 -11.96 4.15
C CYS A 98 -7.81 -11.98 2.62
N ASP A 99 -6.86 -12.61 1.93
CA ASP A 99 -6.86 -12.69 0.46
C ASP A 99 -7.98 -13.58 -0.04
N GLU A 100 -8.06 -14.80 0.51
CA GLU A 100 -8.85 -15.90 -0.02
C GLU A 100 -10.36 -15.63 -0.09
N LEU A 101 -10.90 -14.80 0.81
CA LEU A 101 -12.34 -14.65 1.01
C LEU A 101 -12.82 -13.19 1.01
N HIS A 102 -12.05 -12.27 1.60
CA HIS A 102 -12.53 -10.92 1.90
C HIS A 102 -11.88 -9.81 1.07
N THR A 103 -11.04 -10.19 0.09
CA THR A 103 -10.53 -9.29 -0.94
C THR A 103 -11.41 -9.38 -2.17
N LYS A 104 -12.26 -8.37 -2.41
CA LYS A 104 -13.15 -8.33 -3.58
C LYS A 104 -12.48 -7.76 -4.83
N ARG A 105 -11.55 -6.83 -4.62
CA ARG A 105 -10.75 -6.24 -5.70
C ARG A 105 -9.31 -6.06 -5.24
N LYS A 106 -8.39 -6.46 -6.12
CA LYS A 106 -6.94 -6.31 -5.99
C LYS A 106 -6.45 -5.46 -7.16
N LEU A 107 -5.56 -4.51 -6.89
CA LEU A 107 -4.89 -3.70 -7.90
C LEU A 107 -3.40 -3.79 -7.63
N ASP A 108 -2.66 -4.25 -8.64
CA ASP A 108 -1.21 -4.36 -8.58
C ASP A 108 -0.59 -3.22 -9.38
N ASP A 109 0.09 -2.33 -8.67
CA ASP A 109 0.78 -1.19 -9.27
C ASP A 109 2.28 -1.45 -9.27
N VAL A 110 2.94 -1.28 -10.42
CA VAL A 110 4.40 -1.32 -10.52
C VAL A 110 4.91 0.08 -10.81
N PHE A 111 5.77 0.61 -9.95
CA PHE A 111 6.41 1.90 -10.16
C PHE A 111 7.93 1.78 -10.14
N ILE A 112 8.58 2.57 -11.00
CA ILE A 112 10.03 2.62 -11.11
C ILE A 112 10.50 3.94 -10.52
N VAL A 113 11.25 3.89 -9.43
CA VAL A 113 11.92 5.06 -8.86
C VAL A 113 13.35 5.06 -9.39
N ARG A 114 13.76 6.16 -10.04
CA ARG A 114 15.15 6.34 -10.48
C ARG A 114 15.89 7.17 -9.44
N GLU A 115 16.98 6.63 -8.90
CA GLU A 115 17.91 7.34 -8.04
C GLU A 115 19.29 7.37 -8.73
N GLY A 116 19.62 8.51 -9.34
CA GLY A 116 20.82 8.65 -10.15
C GLY A 116 20.81 7.68 -11.35
N LEU A 117 21.84 6.82 -11.45
CA LEU A 117 21.98 5.82 -12.51
C LEU A 117 21.25 4.51 -12.23
N ARG A 118 20.65 4.33 -11.05
CA ARG A 118 19.98 3.09 -10.66
C ARG A 118 18.46 3.26 -10.71
N GLY A 119 17.78 2.30 -11.33
CA GLY A 119 16.33 2.18 -11.30
C GLY A 119 15.90 1.09 -10.33
N HIS A 120 15.03 1.45 -9.37
CA HIS A 120 14.41 0.53 -8.42
C HIS A 120 12.97 0.28 -8.85
N ARG A 121 12.59 -1.01 -8.96
CA ARG A 121 11.24 -1.42 -9.32
C ARG A 121 10.49 -1.83 -8.06
N TYR A 122 9.39 -1.18 -7.78
CA TYR A 122 8.51 -1.49 -6.66
C TYR A 122 7.18 -1.99 -7.19
N GLN A 123 6.72 -3.14 -6.69
CA GLN A 123 5.35 -3.61 -6.83
C GLN A 123 4.61 -3.31 -5.53
N ASN A 124 3.46 -2.68 -5.66
CA ASN A 124 2.57 -2.38 -4.56
C ASN A 124 1.18 -2.92 -4.88
N THR A 125 0.72 -3.80 -4.00
CA THR A 125 -0.58 -4.43 -4.07
C THR A 125 -1.55 -3.66 -3.19
N THR A 126 -2.63 -3.17 -3.78
CA THR A 126 -3.71 -2.52 -3.03
C THR A 126 -4.98 -3.35 -3.08
N ARG A 127 -5.61 -3.52 -1.92
CA ARG A 127 -6.78 -4.39 -1.76
C ARG A 127 -8.02 -3.58 -1.38
N TYR A 128 -9.19 -4.03 -1.80
CA TYR A 128 -10.48 -3.48 -1.42
C TYR A 128 -11.40 -4.59 -0.92
N CYS A 129 -11.99 -4.39 0.27
CA CYS A 129 -13.05 -5.26 0.77
C CYS A 129 -14.34 -5.05 -0.03
N ASP A 130 -15.31 -5.94 0.15
CA ASP A 130 -16.57 -5.90 -0.57
C ASP A 130 -17.29 -4.54 -0.44
N LEU A 131 -17.31 -3.98 0.77
CA LEU A 131 -17.91 -2.66 1.05
C LEU A 131 -17.21 -1.50 0.32
N CYS A 132 -15.88 -1.57 0.13
CA CYS A 132 -15.11 -0.49 -0.49
C CYS A 132 -14.90 -0.68 -2.00
N SER A 133 -15.13 -1.88 -2.53
CA SER A 133 -14.88 -2.22 -3.93
C SER A 133 -15.72 -1.41 -4.92
N PRO A 134 -17.04 -1.15 -4.69
CA PRO A 134 -17.86 -0.35 -5.61
C PRO A 134 -17.34 1.08 -5.79
N VAL A 135 -16.87 1.70 -4.70
CA VAL A 135 -16.40 3.09 -4.64
C VAL A 135 -14.87 3.21 -4.65
N TYR A 136 -14.16 2.18 -5.13
CA TYR A 136 -12.70 2.14 -5.14
C TYR A 136 -12.05 3.33 -5.88
N ARG A 137 -12.68 3.82 -6.97
CA ARG A 137 -12.15 4.93 -7.79
C ARG A 137 -12.01 6.24 -7.01
N ILE A 138 -12.89 6.46 -6.03
CA ILE A 138 -12.86 7.65 -5.18
C ILE A 138 -12.12 7.42 -3.86
N GLY A 139 -11.52 6.23 -3.66
CA GLY A 139 -10.75 5.89 -2.45
C GLY A 139 -11.56 5.15 -1.39
N GLY A 140 -12.63 4.44 -1.79
CA GLY A 140 -13.47 3.66 -0.87
C GLY A 140 -14.29 4.55 0.07
N ILE A 141 -14.68 4.01 1.23
CA ILE A 141 -15.51 4.71 2.21
C ILE A 141 -14.84 5.98 2.74
N LYS A 142 -13.52 5.96 2.98
CA LYS A 142 -12.75 7.17 3.35
C LYS A 142 -12.84 8.25 2.26
N GLY A 143 -12.85 7.83 1.00
CA GLY A 143 -13.08 8.68 -0.15
C GLY A 143 -14.46 9.33 -0.15
N VAL A 144 -15.50 8.51 0.02
CA VAL A 144 -16.89 8.96 0.12
C VAL A 144 -17.06 9.99 1.23
N ALA A 145 -16.55 9.71 2.43
CA ALA A 145 -16.64 10.64 3.56
C ALA A 145 -16.00 12.00 3.26
N ARG A 146 -14.85 12.02 2.57
CA ARG A 146 -14.20 13.27 2.15
C ARG A 146 -15.04 14.06 1.15
N TRP A 147 -15.67 13.38 0.20
CA TRP A 147 -16.57 14.02 -0.78
C TRP A 147 -17.82 14.60 -0.12
N VAL A 148 -18.44 13.86 0.79
CA VAL A 148 -19.60 14.32 1.55
C VAL A 148 -19.27 15.58 2.35
N VAL A 149 -18.13 15.59 3.06
CA VAL A 149 -17.68 16.78 3.79
C VAL A 149 -17.40 17.93 2.84
N ALA A 150 -16.69 17.72 1.74
CA ALA A 150 -16.38 18.78 0.78
C ALA A 150 -17.65 19.42 0.17
N ILE A 151 -18.59 18.60 -0.29
CA ILE A 151 -19.87 19.06 -0.86
C ILE A 151 -20.71 19.77 0.21
N GLY A 152 -20.78 19.19 1.42
CA GLY A 152 -21.49 19.77 2.55
C GLY A 152 -20.96 21.15 2.94
N THR A 153 -19.63 21.30 3.02
CA THR A 153 -18.99 22.59 3.29
C THR A 153 -19.33 23.61 2.21
N VAL A 154 -19.21 23.26 0.91
CA VAL A 154 -19.53 24.16 -0.20
C VAL A 154 -21.00 24.60 -0.16
N ALA A 155 -21.92 23.67 0.08
CA ALA A 155 -23.35 23.97 0.15
C ALA A 155 -23.68 24.92 1.31
N VAL A 156 -23.11 24.67 2.50
CA VAL A 156 -23.30 25.53 3.68
C VAL A 156 -22.72 26.92 3.43
N THR A 157 -21.50 27.02 2.88
CA THR A 157 -20.88 28.32 2.57
C THR A 157 -21.69 29.11 1.55
N ALA A 158 -22.19 28.46 0.49
CA ALA A 158 -23.05 29.11 -0.51
C ALA A 158 -24.38 29.57 0.09
N PHE A 159 -25.00 28.75 0.93
CA PHE A 159 -26.23 29.11 1.63
C PHE A 159 -26.04 30.36 2.50
N PHE A 160 -24.99 30.39 3.32
CA PHE A 160 -24.67 31.56 4.15
C PHE A 160 -24.34 32.80 3.32
N TYR A 161 -23.68 32.65 2.18
CA TYR A 161 -23.34 33.77 1.30
C TYR A 161 -24.57 34.36 0.59
N LEU A 162 -25.57 33.54 0.26
CA LEU A 162 -26.78 33.98 -0.46
C LEU A 162 -27.89 34.50 0.47
N HIS A 163 -27.86 34.13 1.76
CA HIS A 163 -28.84 34.54 2.77
C HIS A 163 -28.34 35.60 3.75
N HIS A 164 -27.17 36.19 3.47
CA HIS A 164 -26.58 37.30 4.21
C HIS A 164 -26.32 38.47 3.25
#